data_AF-D7MAY2-F1
#
_entry.id   AF-D7MAY2-F1
#
_cell.length_a   1.000
_cell.length_b   1.000
_cell.length_c   1.000
_cell.angle_alpha   90.00
_cell.angle_beta   90.00
_cell.angle_gamma   90.00
#
_symmetry.space_group_name_H-M   'P 1'
#
loop_
_entity.id
_entity.type
_entity.pdbx_description
1 polymer ?
#
loop_
_entity_poly.entity_id
_entity_poly.type
_entity_poly.pdbx_seq_one_letter_code
_entity_poly.pdbx_strand_id
1 'polypeptide(L)'
;MGHYATVWDQKEASEIIKDWNGVDQVLLRNPHGASAKISLHGGQVISWRNEQGEELLFTSNKAIFKPPKSMRGGIQICYPQV
;
A
#
# COMPACT_ATOMS: atom_id res chain seq x y z
N MET A 1 16.39 22.24 -24.86
CA MET A 1 16.15 22.18 -23.40
C MET A 1 15.80 20.73 -23.09
N GLY A 2 16.71 20.02 -22.43
CA GLY A 2 16.74 18.56 -22.41
C GLY A 2 15.59 17.93 -21.62
N HIS A 3 14.93 16.97 -22.25
CA HIS A 3 14.03 16.02 -21.60
C HIS A 3 14.87 15.07 -20.73
N TYR A 4 15.00 15.37 -19.44
CA TYR A 4 15.51 14.43 -18.44
C TYR A 4 14.34 13.99 -17.58
N ALA A 5 13.43 13.21 -18.15
CA ALA A 5 12.63 12.31 -17.32
C ALA A 5 13.60 11.22 -16.86
N THR A 6 14.13 11.37 -15.66
CA THR A 6 15.00 10.39 -15.02
C THR A 6 14.32 9.03 -15.15
N VAL A 7 15.00 8.08 -15.77
CA VAL A 7 14.55 6.68 -15.83
C VAL A 7 14.53 6.20 -14.38
N TRP A 8 13.35 6.19 -13.78
CA TRP A 8 13.16 5.75 -12.40
C TRP A 8 13.54 4.27 -12.32
N ASP A 9 14.46 3.95 -11.42
CA ASP A 9 14.74 2.54 -11.13
C ASP A 9 13.50 1.96 -10.47
N GLN A 10 12.82 1.10 -11.21
CA GLN A 10 11.56 0.47 -10.81
C GLN A 10 11.74 -0.34 -9.51
N LYS A 11 12.98 -0.73 -9.20
CA LYS A 11 13.37 -1.42 -7.97
C LYS A 11 13.36 -0.53 -6.71
N GLU A 12 13.58 0.78 -6.84
CA GLU A 12 13.45 1.71 -5.70
C GLU A 12 12.01 2.18 -5.46
N ALA A 13 11.13 2.03 -6.46
CA ALA A 13 9.73 2.43 -6.38
C ALA A 13 8.86 1.46 -5.58
N SER A 14 9.32 0.22 -5.37
CA SER A 14 8.58 -0.81 -4.64
C SER A 14 9.48 -1.66 -3.75
N GLU A 15 9.11 -1.80 -2.47
CA GLU A 15 9.80 -2.69 -1.53
C GLU A 15 8.81 -3.65 -0.85
N ILE A 16 9.27 -4.83 -0.45
CA ILE A 16 8.50 -5.72 0.42
C ILE A 16 8.87 -5.42 1.87
N ILE A 17 7.87 -5.04 2.67
CA ILE A 17 8.00 -4.82 4.10
C ILE A 17 7.17 -5.83 4.87
N LYS A 18 7.50 -6.03 6.14
CA LYS A 18 6.64 -6.73 7.11
C LYS A 18 6.02 -5.74 8.06
N ASP A 19 4.74 -5.91 8.38
CA ASP A 19 4.14 -5.19 9.49
C ASP A 19 4.50 -5.79 10.85
N TRP A 20 3.96 -5.18 11.90
CA TRP A 20 4.17 -5.59 13.29
C TRP A 20 3.61 -6.98 13.63
N ASN A 21 2.74 -7.55 12.77
CA ASN A 21 2.27 -8.94 12.88
C ASN A 21 3.04 -9.90 11.95
N GLY A 22 4.07 -9.42 11.25
CA GLY A 22 4.87 -10.21 10.32
C GLY A 22 4.23 -10.44 8.96
N VAL A 23 3.12 -9.78 8.64
CA VAL A 23 2.43 -9.89 7.34
C VAL A 23 3.20 -9.10 6.30
N ASP A 24 3.51 -9.74 5.17
CA ASP A 24 4.18 -9.09 4.05
C ASP A 24 3.27 -8.09 3.35
N GLN A 25 3.85 -6.95 3.00
CA GLN A 25 3.19 -5.86 2.30
C GLN A 25 4.12 -5.32 1.21
N VAL A 26 3.55 -4.87 0.11
CA VAL A 26 4.26 -4.06 -0.88
C VAL A 26 4.08 -2.60 -0.48
N LEU A 27 5.19 -1.90 -0.29
CA LEU A 27 5.22 -0.45 -0.19
C LEU A 27 5.60 0.13 -1.53
N LEU A 28 4.71 0.94 -2.10
CA LEU A 28 4.94 1.72 -3.30
C LEU A 28 5.25 3.15 -2.91
N ARG A 29 6.25 3.74 -3.57
CA ARG A 29 6.61 5.16 -3.43
C ARG A 29 6.72 5.77 -4.81
N ASN A 30 6.11 6.93 -4.99
CA ASN A 30 6.37 7.75 -6.16
C ASN A 30 7.44 8.80 -5.85
N PRO A 31 8.09 9.35 -6.88
CA PRO A 31 9.12 10.39 -6.71
C PRO A 31 8.62 11.69 -6.08
N HIS A 32 7.32 11.95 -6.16
CA HIS A 32 6.70 13.17 -5.67
C HIS A 32 6.26 13.05 -4.20
N GLY A 33 6.54 11.92 -3.53
CA GLY A 33 6.27 11.70 -2.11
C GLY A 33 4.97 10.96 -1.79
N ALA A 34 4.11 10.72 -2.78
CA ALA A 34 2.94 9.86 -2.60
C ALA A 34 3.37 8.40 -2.39
N SER A 35 2.57 7.65 -1.63
CA SER A 35 2.86 6.24 -1.33
C SER A 35 1.61 5.41 -1.14
N ALA A 36 1.73 4.11 -1.35
CA ALA A 36 0.65 3.16 -1.06
C ALA A 36 1.22 1.90 -0.41
N LYS A 37 0.45 1.31 0.52
CA LYS A 37 0.77 -0.01 1.09
C LYS A 37 -0.29 -1.01 0.69
N ILE A 38 0.15 -2.15 0.20
CA ILE A 38 -0.69 -3.25 -0.26
C ILE A 38 -0.34 -4.50 0.54
N SER A 39 -1.32 -5.06 1.25
CA SER A 39 -1.17 -6.34 1.94
C SER A 39 -1.10 -7.48 0.93
N LEU A 40 -0.09 -8.35 1.03
CA LEU A 40 -0.04 -9.58 0.23
C LEU A 40 -1.16 -10.56 0.62
N HIS A 41 -1.71 -10.42 1.83
CA HIS A 41 -2.96 -11.07 2.18
C HIS A 41 -4.14 -10.37 1.51
N GLY A 42 -4.77 -11.05 0.55
CA GLY A 42 -5.97 -10.60 -0.16
C GLY A 42 -5.75 -9.46 -1.16
N GLY A 43 -4.50 -9.04 -1.42
CA GLY A 43 -4.19 -7.94 -2.34
C GLY A 43 -4.78 -6.59 -1.92
N GLN A 44 -5.06 -6.44 -0.62
CA GLN A 44 -5.82 -5.30 -0.10
C GLN A 44 -4.93 -4.05 -0.02
N VAL A 45 -5.37 -2.92 -0.60
CA VAL A 45 -4.72 -1.63 -0.36
C VAL A 45 -5.12 -1.14 1.03
N ILE A 46 -4.15 -0.92 1.91
CA ILE A 46 -4.38 -0.64 3.33
C ILE A 46 -4.01 0.79 3.76
N SER A 47 -3.29 1.51 2.91
CA SER A 47 -2.90 2.92 3.10
C SER A 47 -2.57 3.52 1.74
N TRP A 48 -2.97 4.77 1.54
CA TRP A 48 -2.58 5.59 0.41
C TRP A 48 -2.38 7.02 0.89
N ARG A 49 -1.15 7.50 0.79
CA ARG A 49 -0.80 8.88 1.13
C ARG A 49 -0.54 9.70 -0.12
N ASN A 50 -1.02 10.94 -0.11
CA ASN A 50 -0.67 11.91 -1.15
C ASN A 50 0.76 12.45 -0.95
N GLU A 51 1.18 13.35 -1.83
CA GLU A 51 2.51 14.00 -1.83
C GLU A 51 2.77 14.81 -0.55
N GLN A 52 1.72 15.25 0.14
CA GLN A 52 1.79 15.97 1.42
C GLN A 52 1.81 15.02 2.63
N GLY A 53 1.76 13.70 2.42
CA GLY A 53 1.75 12.69 3.46
C GLY A 53 0.38 12.46 4.10
N GLU A 54 -0.68 13.09 3.59
CA GLU A 54 -2.05 12.93 4.10
C GLU A 54 -2.61 11.56 3.72
N GLU A 55 -3.17 10.85 4.70
CA GLU A 55 -3.81 9.55 4.48
C GLU A 55 -5.18 9.74 3.82
N LEU A 56 -5.36 9.11 2.66
CA LEU A 56 -6.57 9.20 1.85
C LEU A 56 -7.55 8.07 2.10
N LEU A 57 -7.08 6.96 2.69
CA LEU A 57 -7.93 5.80 2.99
C LEU A 57 -8.27 5.72 4.47
N PHE A 58 -9.55 5.45 4.76
CA PHE A 58 -9.95 5.08 6.11
C PHE A 58 -9.47 3.66 6.42
N THR A 59 -8.69 3.52 7.49
CA THR A 59 -8.36 2.23 8.11
C THR A 59 -8.73 2.27 9.58
N SER A 60 -9.43 1.25 10.06
CA SER A 60 -9.86 1.22 11.46
C SER A 60 -8.65 1.09 12.38
N ASN A 61 -8.60 1.89 13.45
CA ASN A 61 -7.62 1.71 14.53
C ASN A 61 -7.74 0.36 15.27
N LYS A 62 -8.87 -0.34 15.11
CA LYS A 62 -9.12 -1.71 15.63
C LYS A 62 -8.90 -2.79 14.56
N ALA A 63 -8.32 -2.42 13.41
CA ALA A 63 -8.04 -3.39 12.36
C ALA A 63 -7.03 -4.44 12.85
N ILE A 64 -7.35 -5.70 12.61
CA ILE A 64 -6.49 -6.83 12.92
C ILE A 64 -5.75 -7.19 11.63
N PHE A 65 -4.42 -7.04 11.64
CA PHE A 65 -3.56 -7.40 10.52
C PHE A 65 -3.09 -8.85 10.69
N LYS A 66 -4.04 -9.79 10.65
CA LYS A 66 -3.74 -11.22 10.83
C LYS A 66 -4.58 -12.07 9.88
N PRO A 67 -3.95 -12.72 8.88
CA PRO A 67 -4.61 -13.74 8.08
C PRO A 67 -5.27 -14.83 8.95
N PRO A 68 -6.43 -15.38 8.54
CA PRO A 68 -7.10 -15.18 7.25
C PRO A 68 -8.14 -14.04 7.24
N LYS A 69 -8.24 -13.23 8.30
CA LYS A 69 -9.25 -12.17 8.37
C LYS A 69 -8.82 -10.96 7.54
N SER A 70 -9.74 -10.41 6.75
CA SER A 70 -9.50 -9.16 6.03
C SER A 70 -9.38 -7.98 7.00
N MET A 71 -8.55 -7.00 6.61
CA MET A 71 -8.36 -5.80 7.42
C MET A 71 -9.58 -4.89 7.26
N ARG A 72 -10.11 -4.32 8.35
CA ARG A 72 -11.23 -3.37 8.28
C ARG A 72 -10.77 -1.99 7.79
N GLY A 73 -11.18 -1.62 6.59
CA GLY A 73 -10.82 -0.35 5.92
C GLY A 73 -10.04 -0.58 4.63
N GLY A 74 -9.46 0.48 4.06
CA GLY A 74 -8.74 0.41 2.79
C GLY A 74 -9.63 -0.02 1.62
N ILE A 75 -9.05 -0.72 0.64
CA ILE A 75 -9.74 -1.20 -0.56
C ILE A 75 -9.70 -2.73 -0.57
N GLN A 76 -10.81 -3.35 -0.15
CA GLN A 76 -10.97 -4.80 -0.08
C GLN A 76 -11.42 -5.38 -1.42
N ILE A 77 -10.95 -6.58 -1.73
CA ILE A 77 -11.38 -7.35 -2.90
C ILE A 77 -12.36 -8.43 -2.43
N CYS A 78 -13.60 -8.37 -2.91
CA CYS A 78 -14.61 -9.42 -2.71
C CYS A 78 -14.78 -10.18 -4.03
N TYR A 79 -14.35 -11.44 -4.06
CA TYR A 79 -14.39 -12.32 -5.22
C TYR A 79 -14.36 -13.79 -4.75
N PRO A 80 -15.03 -14.75 -5.40
CA PRO A 80 -15.84 -14.62 -6.63
C PRO A 80 -17.30 -14.20 -6.40
N GLN A 81 -17.73 -14.10 -5.15
CA GLN A 81 -19.13 -13.83 -4.78
C GLN A 81 -19.16 -12.81 -3.64
N VAL A 82 -20.22 -12.00 -3.59
CA VAL A 82 -20.52 -11.02 -2.53
C VAL A 82 -21.81 -11.41 -1.85
#